data_AF-A0A6L7IG85-F1
#
_entry.id   AF-A0A6L7IG85-F1
#
_cell.length_a   1.000
_cell.length_b   1.000
_cell.length_c   1.000
_cell.angle_alpha   90.00
_cell.angle_beta   90.00
_cell.angle_gamma   90.00
#
_symmetry.space_group_name_H-M   'P 1'
#
loop_
_entity.id
_entity.type
_entity.pdbx_description
1 polymer ?
#
loop_
_entity_poly.entity_id
_entity_poly.type
_entity_poly.pdbx_seq_one_letter_code
_entity_poly.pdbx_strand_id
1 'polypeptide(L)'
;MKSQNKYRKFQLHQKNIEALGKENSRFKRVYSEYENMSDDLWNLENSDSSSVPDDFLEAIHLQTSYLEEEIEDWLIQFGHHDHEVKS
;
A
#
# COMPACT_ATOMS: atom_id res chain seq x y z
N MET A 1 24.69 -1.16 -3.49
CA MET A 1 23.62 -0.15 -3.31
C MET A 1 22.44 -0.89 -2.71
N LYS A 2 21.89 -0.47 -1.57
CA LYS A 2 20.61 -1.03 -1.11
C LYS A 2 19.57 -0.63 -2.16
N SER A 3 18.94 -1.62 -2.80
CA SER A 3 17.83 -1.36 -3.72
C SER A 3 16.77 -0.54 -2.99
N GLN A 4 16.17 0.43 -3.69
CA GLN A 4 15.04 1.17 -3.15
C GLN A 4 13.91 0.18 -2.87
N ASN A 5 13.25 0.29 -1.71
CA ASN A 5 12.13 -0.61 -1.38
C ASN A 5 11.03 -0.45 -2.44
N LYS A 6 10.83 -1.53 -3.22
CA LYS A 6 9.92 -1.57 -4.38
C LYS A 6 8.45 -1.49 -3.97
N TYR A 7 8.12 -1.75 -2.71
CA TYR A 7 6.77 -1.71 -2.14
C TYR A 7 6.38 -0.34 -1.57
N ARG A 8 7.05 0.74 -2.00
CA ARG A 8 6.73 2.11 -1.59
C ARG A 8 5.91 2.86 -2.64
N LYS A 9 4.88 2.20 -3.17
CA LYS A 9 4.11 2.63 -4.34
C LYS A 9 3.46 4.00 -4.17
N PHE A 10 2.89 4.27 -2.99
CA PHE A 10 2.08 5.47 -2.75
C PHE A 10 2.84 6.67 -2.14
N GLN A 11 4.17 6.70 -2.22
CA GLN A 11 4.96 7.80 -1.64
C GLN A 11 4.59 9.18 -2.20
N LEU A 12 4.20 9.26 -3.49
CA LEU A 12 3.81 10.53 -4.10
C LEU A 12 2.38 10.97 -3.72
N HIS A 13 1.57 10.08 -3.15
CA HIS A 13 0.17 10.33 -2.82
C HIS A 13 -0.08 10.59 -1.33
N GLN A 14 0.98 10.74 -0.51
CA GLN A 14 0.87 10.88 0.96
C GLN A 14 -0.10 11.97 1.42
N LYS A 15 -0.13 13.12 0.73
CA LYS A 15 -1.08 14.19 1.07
C LYS A 15 -2.54 13.76 0.90
N ASN A 16 -2.85 13.03 -0.17
CA ASN A 16 -4.20 12.55 -0.44
C ASN A 16 -4.55 11.41 0.51
N ILE A 17 -3.60 10.51 0.81
CA ILE A 17 -3.75 9.43 1.81
C ILE A 17 -4.07 10.01 3.18
N GLU A 18 -3.33 11.03 3.63
CA GLU A 18 -3.57 11.70 4.91
C GLU A 18 -4.93 12.39 4.98
N ALA A 19 -5.34 13.05 3.89
CA ALA A 19 -6.64 13.70 3.80
C ALA A 19 -7.77 12.67 3.87
N LEU A 20 -7.74 11.68 2.97
CA LEU A 20 -8.74 10.62 2.90
C LEU A 20 -8.78 9.79 4.20
N GLY A 21 -7.64 9.51 4.82
CA GLY A 21 -7.56 8.79 6.09
C GLY A 21 -8.15 9.53 7.29
N LYS A 22 -8.33 10.86 7.22
CA LYS A 22 -9.02 11.63 8.27
C LYS A 22 -10.53 11.51 8.20
N GLU A 23 -11.08 11.33 7.00
CA GLU A 23 -12.53 11.26 6.76
C GLU A 23 -13.05 9.82 6.56
N ASN A 24 -12.17 8.88 6.20
CA ASN A 24 -12.51 7.49 5.92
C ASN A 24 -11.68 6.53 6.79
N SER A 25 -12.29 6.04 7.87
CA SER A 25 -11.65 5.10 8.80
C SER A 25 -11.38 3.73 8.19
N ARG A 26 -12.18 3.29 7.22
CA ARG A 26 -11.95 2.04 6.49
C ARG A 26 -10.71 2.16 5.60
N PHE A 27 -10.61 3.25 4.84
CA PHE A 27 -9.41 3.56 4.04
C PHE A 27 -8.16 3.54 4.92
N LYS A 28 -8.19 4.25 6.06
CA LYS A 28 -7.05 4.31 6.98
C LYS A 28 -6.61 2.92 7.43
N ARG A 29 -7.55 2.03 7.76
CA ARG A 29 -7.25 0.65 8.17
C ARG A 29 -6.57 -0.14 7.06
N VAL A 30 -7.12 -0.11 5.85
CA VAL A 30 -6.57 -0.83 4.68
C VAL A 30 -5.20 -0.29 4.31
N TYR A 31 -5.01 1.03 4.31
CA TYR A 31 -3.70 1.63 4.04
C TYR A 31 -2.65 1.22 5.07
N SER A 32 -2.98 1.19 6.37
CA SER A 32 -2.06 0.69 7.40
C SER A 32 -1.76 -0.81 7.25
N GLU A 33 -2.73 -1.62 6.81
CA GLU A 33 -2.50 -3.04 6.51
C GLU A 33 -1.54 -3.21 5.34
N TYR A 34 -1.71 -2.43 4.27
CA TYR A 34 -0.80 -2.38 3.14
C TYR A 34 0.63 -2.02 3.55
N GLU A 35 0.81 -0.97 4.39
CA GLU A 35 2.14 -0.56 4.84
C GLU A 35 2.84 -1.67 5.62
N ASN A 36 2.13 -2.32 6.55
CA ASN A 36 2.69 -3.42 7.32
C ASN A 36 3.08 -4.60 6.41
N MET A 37 2.19 -5.02 5.50
CA MET A 37 2.47 -6.13 4.59
C MET A 37 3.62 -5.83 3.62
N SER A 38 3.71 -4.58 3.14
CA SER A 38 4.79 -4.13 2.26
C SER A 38 6.15 -4.12 2.94
N ASP A 39 6.20 -3.71 4.22
CA ASP A 39 7.42 -3.77 5.02
C ASP A 39 7.80 -5.21 5.36
N ASP A 40 6.83 -6.05 5.72
CA ASP A 40 7.06 -7.48 5.97
C ASP A 40 7.60 -8.18 4.73
N LEU A 41 6.99 -7.97 3.57
CA LEU A 41 7.41 -8.55 2.31
C LEU A 41 8.82 -8.12 1.91
N TRP A 42 9.15 -6.83 2.09
CA TRP A 42 10.52 -6.33 1.93
C TRP A 42 11.50 -7.06 2.84
N ASN A 43 11.15 -7.23 4.12
CA ASN A 43 12.01 -7.89 5.09
C ASN A 43 12.18 -9.38 4.77
N LEU A 44 11.12 -10.07 4.37
CA LEU A 44 11.14 -11.50 4.02
C LEU A 44 12.05 -11.77 2.80
N GLU A 45 11.99 -10.91 1.79
CA GLU A 45 12.81 -11.02 0.57
C GLU A 45 14.29 -10.66 0.79
N ASN A 46 14.59 -9.82 1.78
CA ASN A 46 15.95 -9.30 2.01
C ASN A 46 16.61 -9.86 3.29
N SER A 47 15.94 -10.74 4.03
CA SER A 47 16.55 -11.39 5.19
C SER A 47 17.38 -12.59 4.77
N ASP A 48 18.62 -12.67 5.25
CA ASP A 48 19.53 -13.80 4.99
C ASP A 48 19.07 -15.13 5.66
N SER A 49 17.96 -15.11 6.40
CA SER A 49 17.52 -16.17 7.30
C SER A 49 16.12 -16.73 7.03
N SER A 50 15.40 -16.24 6.03
CA SER A 50 14.01 -16.66 5.79
C SER A 50 13.96 -18.01 5.05
N SER A 51 13.67 -19.10 5.78
CA SER A 51 13.29 -20.40 5.19
C SER A 51 11.81 -20.42 4.77
N VAL A 52 11.32 -19.30 4.26
CA VAL A 52 9.90 -19.10 3.99
C VAL A 52 9.59 -19.79 2.66
N PRO A 53 8.56 -20.66 2.60
CA PRO A 53 8.18 -21.31 1.36
C PRO A 53 7.77 -20.29 0.29
N ASP A 54 8.12 -20.56 -0.97
CA ASP A 54 7.81 -19.69 -2.10
C ASP A 54 6.29 -19.42 -2.21
N ASP A 55 5.44 -20.44 -2.03
CA ASP A 55 3.98 -20.30 -2.07
C ASP A 55 3.46 -19.31 -1.01
N PHE A 56 4.13 -19.24 0.15
CA PHE A 56 3.76 -18.26 1.17
C PHE A 56 4.15 -16.85 0.73
N LEU A 57 5.35 -16.66 0.17
CA LEU A 57 5.75 -15.37 -0.38
C LEU A 57 4.79 -14.92 -1.47
N GLU A 58 4.42 -15.82 -2.40
CA GLU A 58 3.45 -15.54 -3.45
C GLU A 58 2.09 -15.13 -2.90
N ALA A 59 1.60 -15.79 -1.84
CA ALA A 59 0.36 -15.41 -1.17
C ALA A 59 0.44 -14.00 -0.54
N ILE A 60 1.57 -13.65 0.10
CA ILE A 60 1.77 -12.31 0.66
C ILE A 60 1.87 -11.25 -0.45
N HIS A 61 2.56 -11.56 -1.55
CA HIS A 61 2.57 -10.70 -2.74
C HIS A 61 1.17 -10.43 -3.26
N LEU A 62 0.38 -11.49 -3.48
CA LEU A 62 -0.98 -11.40 -4.01
C LEU A 62 -1.91 -10.61 -3.08
N GLN A 63 -1.83 -10.87 -1.78
CA GLN A 63 -2.62 -10.13 -0.80
C GLN A 63 -2.21 -8.64 -0.76
N THR A 64 -0.91 -8.35 -0.87
CA THR A 64 -0.42 -6.96 -0.93
C THR A 64 -0.93 -6.27 -2.19
N SER A 65 -0.95 -6.95 -3.35
CA SER A 65 -1.47 -6.36 -4.59
C SER A 65 -2.97 -6.05 -4.53
N TYR A 66 -3.77 -6.86 -3.84
CA TYR A 66 -5.21 -6.54 -3.66
C TYR A 66 -5.42 -5.30 -2.80
N LEU A 67 -4.58 -5.10 -1.77
CA LEU A 67 -4.62 -3.88 -0.99
C LEU A 67 -4.20 -2.67 -1.83
N GLU A 68 -3.19 -2.83 -2.69
CA GLU A 68 -2.77 -1.77 -3.61
C GLU A 68 -3.90 -1.37 -4.57
N GLU A 69 -4.60 -2.34 -5.15
CA GLU A 69 -5.74 -2.08 -6.04
C GLU A 69 -6.87 -1.32 -5.31
N GLU A 70 -7.24 -1.74 -4.09
CA GLU A 70 -8.28 -1.05 -3.30
C GLU A 70 -7.87 0.39 -2.95
N ILE A 71 -6.59 0.61 -2.63
CA ILE A 71 -6.04 1.95 -2.34
C ILE A 71 -6.02 2.83 -3.60
N GLU A 72 -5.63 2.29 -4.75
CA GLU A 72 -5.63 3.01 -6.02
C GLU A 72 -7.03 3.48 -6.40
N ASP A 73 -8.02 2.59 -6.32
CA ASP A 73 -9.40 2.92 -6.61
C ASP A 73 -9.92 4.05 -5.70
N TRP A 74 -9.60 3.99 -4.41
CA TRP A 74 -9.96 5.07 -3.48
C TRP A 74 -9.26 6.39 -3.78
N LEU A 75 -7.97 6.38 -4.12
CA LEU A 75 -7.23 7.60 -4.45
C LEU A 75 -7.72 8.23 -5.75
N ILE A 76 -8.10 7.42 -6.74
CA ILE A 76 -8.72 7.88 -7.99
C ILE A 76 -10.06 8.56 -7.69
N GLN A 77 -10.94 7.88 -6.95
CA GLN A 77 -12.25 8.41 -6.58
C GLN A 77 -12.13 9.71 -5.76
N PHE A 78 -11.22 9.75 -4.80
CA PHE A 78 -10.95 10.94 -3.98
C PHE A 78 -10.43 12.10 -4.84
N GLY A 79 -9.50 11.84 -5.77
CA GLY A 79 -8.99 12.85 -6.70
C GLY A 79 -10.09 13.43 -7.60
N HIS A 80 -10.98 12.59 -8.13
CA HIS A 80 -12.13 13.06 -8.91
C HIS A 80 -13.08 13.94 -8.10
N HIS A 81 -13.40 13.54 -6.86
CA HIS A 81 -14.26 14.33 -5.98
C HIS A 81 -13.65 15.71 -5.65
N ASP A 82 -12.35 15.75 -5.39
CA ASP A 82 -11.62 17.00 -5.10
C ASP A 82 -11.63 18.00 -6.26
N HIS A 83 -11.68 17.50 -7.50
CA HIS A 83 -11.78 18.32 -8.71
C HIS A 83 -13.20 18.84 -8.97
N GLU A 84 -14.24 18.05 -8.65
CA GLU A 84 -15.63 18.48 -8.78
C GLU A 84 -16.02 19.54 -7.74
N VAL A 85 -15.54 19.43 -6.49
CA VAL A 85 -15.85 20.40 -5.42
C VAL A 85 -15.16 21.75 -5.60
N LYS A 86 -14.05 21.80 -6.36
CA LYS A 86 -13.28 23.03 -6.62
C LYS A 86 -13.68 23.76 -7.92
N SER A 87 -14.60 23.21 -8.70
CA SER A 87 -15.11 23.81 -9.95
C SER A 87 -16.38 24.62 -9.72
#